data_AF-A0AAV4HXD5-F1
#
_entry.id   AF-A0AAV4HXD5-F1
#
_cell.length_a   1.000
_cell.length_b   1.000
_cell.length_c   1.000
_cell.angle_alpha   90.00
_cell.angle_beta   90.00
_cell.angle_gamma   90.00
#
_symmetry.space_group_name_H-M   'P 1'
#
loop_
_entity.id
_entity.type
_entity.pdbx_description
1 polymer ?
#
loop_
_entity_poly.entity_id
_entity_poly.type
_entity_poly.pdbx_seq_one_letter_code
_entity_poly.pdbx_strand_id
1 'polypeptide(L)'
;MRYRYAHQDEAHVEGNPTTRKLANSNWGAYPKTLLTTALALSYSTAEYSSAVWARSCHAKKVDAELNNACRIVTGQLRPTTLPLLYRTPGIAPPDIRRQTHGSTEKHKQETDLRHPLFDYSYPRVVKSVQPDQAASHRLELWNTWDNTTNEAIQPPKEQLPPGRELQSIFSNQDFQYPTVSDRAHDDKIKWIF
;
A
#
# COMPACT_ATOMS: atom_id res chain seq x y z
N MET A 1 -2.51 -19.14 46.83
CA MET A 1 -3.06 -19.11 45.45
C MET A 1 -2.67 -17.79 44.79
N ARG A 2 -1.68 -17.81 43.90
CA ARG A 2 -1.25 -16.63 43.12
C ARG A 2 -1.94 -16.70 41.76
N TYR A 3 -2.83 -15.75 41.48
CA TYR A 3 -3.35 -15.55 40.13
C TYR A 3 -2.23 -14.99 39.26
N ARG A 4 -1.76 -15.80 38.31
CA ARG A 4 -0.92 -15.32 37.21
C ARG A 4 -1.85 -14.62 36.23
N TYR A 5 -1.77 -13.30 36.16
CA TYR A 5 -2.28 -12.55 35.02
C TYR A 5 -1.51 -13.02 33.79
N ALA A 6 -2.22 -13.64 32.85
CA ALA A 6 -1.71 -13.78 31.50
C ALA A 6 -1.51 -12.36 30.97
N HIS A 7 -0.25 -11.95 30.82
CA HIS A 7 0.11 -10.91 29.87
C HIS A 7 -0.40 -11.38 28.51
N GLN A 8 -1.60 -10.94 28.15
CA GLN A 8 -1.90 -10.76 26.73
C GLN A 8 -0.93 -9.67 26.30
N ASP A 9 0.16 -10.10 25.68
CA ASP A 9 0.91 -9.25 24.78
C ASP A 9 -0.10 -8.81 23.71
N GLU A 10 -0.79 -7.70 23.99
CA GLU A 10 -1.38 -6.91 22.94
C GLU A 10 -0.19 -6.54 22.07
N ALA A 11 0.02 -7.32 21.01
CA ALA A 11 0.82 -6.92 19.89
C ALA A 11 0.21 -5.59 19.47
N HIS A 12 0.81 -4.50 19.94
CA HIS A 12 0.48 -3.15 19.55
C HIS A 12 0.48 -3.22 18.02
N VAL A 13 -0.72 -3.14 17.45
CA VAL A 13 -0.91 -3.17 16.01
C VAL A 13 -0.31 -1.86 15.53
N GLU A 14 0.98 -1.92 15.27
CA GLU A 14 1.81 -0.79 14.94
C GLU A 14 2.31 -1.10 13.53
N GLY A 15 1.89 -0.27 12.58
CA GLY A 15 2.12 -0.47 11.15
C GLY A 15 3.57 -0.85 10.80
N ASN A 16 3.75 -1.39 9.59
CA ASN A 16 4.96 -2.07 9.13
C ASN A 16 6.27 -1.52 9.77
N PRO A 17 6.98 -2.32 10.59
CA PRO A 17 8.14 -1.84 11.34
C PRO A 17 9.27 -1.33 10.45
N THR A 18 9.32 -1.76 9.19
CA THR A 18 10.34 -1.32 8.23
C THR A 18 10.20 0.15 7.87
N THR A 19 8.98 0.64 7.63
CA THR A 19 8.76 2.06 7.26
C THR A 19 9.09 2.98 8.42
N ARG A 20 8.73 2.58 9.65
CA ARG A 20 9.12 3.29 10.87
C ARG A 20 10.62 3.33 11.07
N LYS A 21 11.30 2.19 10.89
CA LYS A 21 12.76 2.12 11.02
C LYS A 21 13.45 3.04 10.03
N LEU A 22 13.00 3.06 8.77
CA LEU A 22 13.56 3.94 7.75
C LEU A 22 13.32 5.42 8.06
N ALA A 23 12.10 5.78 8.47
CA ALA A 23 11.74 7.16 8.79
C ALA A 23 12.47 7.74 10.01
N ASN A 24 12.75 6.90 11.03
CA ASN A 24 13.46 7.30 12.25
C ASN A 24 14.97 7.07 12.18
N SER A 25 15.49 6.62 11.04
CA SER A 25 16.91 6.35 10.89
C SER A 25 17.68 7.64 10.62
N ASN A 26 18.89 7.74 11.20
CA ASN A 26 19.77 8.90 10.97
C ASN A 26 20.32 8.96 9.52
N TRP A 27 19.91 8.03 8.66
CA TRP A 27 20.41 7.85 7.30
C TRP A 27 19.79 8.80 6.27
N GLY A 28 18.96 9.77 6.69
CA GLY A 28 18.50 10.85 5.81
C GLY A 28 17.69 10.37 4.61
N ALA A 29 16.80 9.40 4.80
CA ALA A 29 15.98 8.87 3.71
C ALA A 29 15.12 9.97 3.07
N TYR A 30 15.25 10.16 1.75
CA TYR A 30 14.48 11.17 1.03
C TYR A 30 12.96 10.86 1.11
N PRO A 31 12.08 11.86 1.29
CA PRO A 31 10.64 11.64 1.48
C PRO A 31 9.98 10.81 0.37
N LYS A 32 10.40 10.98 -0.89
CA LYS A 32 9.89 10.17 -2.02
C LYS A 32 10.26 8.70 -1.89
N THR A 33 11.45 8.38 -1.36
CA THR A 33 11.89 6.99 -1.13
C THR A 33 11.07 6.35 0.00
N LEU A 34 10.79 7.09 1.08
CA LEU A 34 9.89 6.63 2.13
C LEU A 34 8.47 6.37 1.59
N LEU A 35 8.00 7.23 0.69
CA LEU A 35 6.69 7.06 0.05
C LEU A 35 6.64 5.83 -0.85
N THR A 36 7.63 5.64 -1.72
CA THR A 36 7.70 4.46 -2.58
C THR A 36 7.81 3.17 -1.77
N THR A 37 8.59 3.15 -0.69
CA THR A 37 8.71 1.96 0.17
C THR A 37 7.40 1.65 0.91
N ALA A 38 6.72 2.65 1.46
CA ALA A 38 5.41 2.44 2.10
C ALA A 38 4.34 1.99 1.10
N LEU A 39 4.36 2.54 -0.12
CA LEU A 39 3.51 2.08 -1.21
C LEU A 39 3.80 0.61 -1.57
N ALA A 40 5.07 0.25 -1.70
CA ALA A 40 5.50 -1.09 -2.10
C ALA A 40 5.28 -2.15 -1.03
N LEU A 41 5.27 -1.80 0.26
CA LEU A 41 5.12 -2.76 1.36
C LEU A 41 3.70 -2.79 1.94
N SER A 42 3.17 -1.62 2.30
CA SER A 42 1.89 -1.52 3.02
C SER A 42 0.71 -1.36 2.07
N TYR A 43 0.82 -0.48 1.07
CA TYR A 43 -0.29 -0.30 0.14
C TYR A 43 -0.41 -1.47 -0.83
N SER A 44 0.69 -2.02 -1.37
CA SER A 44 0.63 -3.18 -2.28
C SER A 44 -0.11 -4.38 -1.67
N THR A 45 0.14 -4.68 -0.39
CA THR A 45 -0.52 -5.77 0.34
C THR A 45 -2.00 -5.48 0.59
N ALA A 46 -2.33 -4.21 0.86
CA ALA A 46 -3.70 -3.75 0.97
C ALA A 46 -4.45 -3.76 -0.36
N GLU A 47 -3.78 -3.39 -1.46
CA GLU A 47 -4.33 -3.43 -2.83
C GLU A 47 -4.57 -4.88 -3.27
N TYR A 48 -3.65 -5.79 -2.99
CA TYR A 48 -3.83 -7.22 -3.28
C TYR A 48 -5.04 -7.80 -2.53
N SER A 49 -5.22 -7.42 -1.26
CA SER A 49 -6.31 -7.91 -0.42
C SER A 49 -7.61 -7.09 -0.56
N SER A 50 -7.63 -6.10 -1.44
CA SER A 50 -8.68 -5.09 -1.51
C SER A 50 -10.03 -5.67 -1.92
N ALA A 51 -10.07 -6.64 -2.84
CA ALA A 51 -11.28 -7.33 -3.25
C ALA A 51 -11.99 -8.02 -2.07
N VAL A 52 -11.21 -8.66 -1.19
CA VAL A 52 -11.72 -9.37 -0.01
C VAL A 52 -12.18 -8.37 1.06
N TRP A 53 -11.43 -7.30 1.25
CA TRP A 53 -11.69 -6.33 2.31
C TRP A 53 -12.74 -5.28 1.95
N ALA A 54 -13.07 -5.09 0.67
CA ALA A 54 -14.07 -4.12 0.22
C ALA A 54 -15.43 -4.27 0.92
N ARG A 55 -15.74 -5.47 1.45
CA ARG A 55 -16.99 -5.79 2.14
C ARG A 55 -16.80 -6.19 3.61
N SER A 56 -15.57 -6.16 4.12
CA SER A 56 -15.26 -6.61 5.48
C SER A 56 -15.54 -5.53 6.51
N CYS A 57 -16.17 -5.90 7.64
CA CYS A 57 -16.33 -5.00 8.78
C CYS A 57 -14.99 -4.67 9.46
N HIS A 58 -13.96 -5.49 9.24
CA HIS A 58 -12.63 -5.32 9.81
C HIS A 58 -11.72 -4.38 9.01
N ALA A 59 -12.15 -3.94 7.81
CA ALA A 59 -11.35 -3.05 6.95
C ALA A 59 -10.98 -1.73 7.66
N LYS A 60 -11.82 -1.25 8.59
CA LYS A 60 -11.54 -0.05 9.40
C LYS A 60 -10.26 -0.16 10.23
N LYS A 61 -9.89 -1.36 10.69
CA LYS A 61 -8.65 -1.59 11.45
C LYS A 61 -7.43 -1.47 10.54
N VAL A 62 -7.53 -1.97 9.30
CA VAL A 62 -6.48 -1.84 8.29
C VAL A 62 -6.30 -0.38 7.89
N ASP A 63 -7.40 0.37 7.76
CA ASP A 63 -7.35 1.80 7.44
C ASP A 63 -6.59 2.60 8.49
N ALA A 64 -6.75 2.27 9.77
CA ALA A 64 -6.00 2.91 10.85
C ALA A 64 -4.48 2.72 10.65
N GLU A 65 -4.03 1.53 10.27
CA GLU A 65 -2.62 1.25 10.02
C GLU A 65 -2.09 1.90 8.75
N LEU A 66 -2.88 1.93 7.68
CA LEU A 66 -2.51 2.65 6.45
C LEU A 66 -2.42 4.17 6.68
N ASN A 67 -3.34 4.72 7.45
CA ASN A 67 -3.30 6.13 7.89
C ASN A 67 -2.03 6.42 8.70
N ASN A 68 -1.67 5.53 9.64
CA ASN A 68 -0.45 5.67 10.46
C ASN A 68 0.82 5.57 9.61
N ALA A 69 0.89 4.61 8.69
CA ALA A 69 2.00 4.47 7.75
C ALA A 69 2.15 5.71 6.87
N CYS A 70 1.04 6.26 6.38
CA CYS A 70 1.05 7.50 5.59
C CYS A 70 1.62 8.67 6.40
N ARG A 71 1.19 8.84 7.66
CA ARG A 71 1.69 9.90 8.55
C ARG A 71 3.17 9.79 8.84
N ILE A 72 3.67 8.57 9.08
CA ILE A 72 5.09 8.32 9.32
C ILE A 72 5.93 8.77 8.12
N VAL A 73 5.45 8.45 6.91
CA VAL A 73 6.15 8.76 5.66
C VAL A 73 6.10 10.24 5.30
N THR A 74 4.95 10.88 5.49
CA THR A 74 4.74 12.30 5.18
C THR A 74 5.23 13.22 6.30
N GLY A 75 5.59 12.67 7.46
CA GLY A 75 5.96 13.43 8.66
C GLY A 75 4.78 14.23 9.25
N GLN A 76 3.54 13.88 8.91
CA GLN A 76 2.36 14.62 9.35
C GLN A 76 1.94 14.26 10.76
N LEU A 77 1.45 15.26 11.50
CA LEU A 77 1.01 15.10 12.87
C LEU A 77 -0.33 14.35 12.94
N ARG A 78 -0.61 13.72 14.09
CA ARG A 78 -1.89 13.04 14.37
C ARG A 78 -3.14 13.91 14.14
N PRO A 79 -3.20 15.20 14.51
CA PRO A 79 -4.39 16.04 14.27
C PRO A 79 -4.64 16.39 12.79
N THR A 80 -3.72 16.07 11.87
CA THR A 80 -3.95 16.29 10.44
C THR A 80 -5.16 15.48 9.96
N THR A 81 -6.09 16.18 9.30
CA THR A 81 -7.32 15.59 8.76
C THR A 81 -6.99 14.59 7.65
N LEU A 82 -7.81 13.55 7.50
CA LEU A 82 -7.58 12.51 6.50
C LEU A 82 -7.51 13.02 5.05
N PRO A 83 -8.34 13.99 4.62
CA PRO A 83 -8.22 14.52 3.25
C PRO A 83 -6.86 15.14 2.96
N LEU A 84 -6.31 15.91 3.90
CA LEU A 84 -4.98 16.49 3.79
C LEU A 84 -3.89 15.42 3.78
N LEU A 85 -4.05 14.38 4.61
CA LEU A 85 -3.10 13.27 4.71
C LEU A 85 -2.89 12.56 3.36
N TYR A 86 -3.97 12.28 2.64
CA TYR A 86 -3.95 11.54 1.38
C TYR A 86 -3.59 12.40 0.16
N ARG A 87 -3.85 13.70 0.25
CA ARG A 87 -3.56 14.65 -0.82
C ARG A 87 -2.07 14.97 -0.95
N THR A 88 -1.36 15.09 0.17
CA THR A 88 0.10 15.34 0.17
C THR A 88 0.92 14.30 -0.63
N PRO A 89 0.72 12.98 -0.43
CA PRO A 89 1.41 11.97 -1.22
C PRO A 89 0.77 11.71 -2.60
N GLY A 90 -0.40 12.29 -2.88
CA GLY A 90 -1.15 12.02 -4.11
C GLY A 90 -1.68 10.58 -4.19
N ILE A 91 -2.15 10.02 -3.07
CA ILE A 91 -2.68 8.65 -3.00
C ILE A 91 -4.14 8.74 -2.57
N ALA A 92 -5.04 8.10 -3.32
CA ALA A 92 -6.44 8.05 -2.92
C ALA A 92 -6.64 7.31 -1.57
N PRO A 93 -7.64 7.69 -0.76
CA PRO A 93 -7.94 7.00 0.50
C PRO A 93 -8.19 5.49 0.29
N PRO A 94 -7.76 4.62 1.24
CA PRO A 94 -7.87 3.17 1.14
C PRO A 94 -9.28 2.65 0.85
N ASP A 95 -10.30 3.31 1.40
CA ASP A 95 -11.69 2.92 1.20
C ASP A 95 -12.13 3.06 -0.26
N ILE A 96 -11.78 4.18 -0.88
CA ILE A 96 -12.05 4.43 -2.30
C ILE A 96 -11.26 3.46 -3.17
N ARG A 97 -9.99 3.20 -2.84
CA ARG A 97 -9.15 2.25 -3.59
C ARG A 97 -9.75 0.84 -3.57
N ARG A 98 -10.20 0.38 -2.40
CA ARG A 98 -10.91 -0.90 -2.26
C ARG A 98 -12.22 -0.96 -3.03
N GLN A 99 -13.02 0.10 -2.96
CA GLN A 99 -14.30 0.15 -3.66
C GLN A 99 -14.09 0.02 -5.17
N THR A 100 -13.17 0.80 -5.73
CA THR A 100 -12.83 0.73 -7.16
C THR A 100 -12.34 -0.66 -7.55
N HIS A 101 -11.46 -1.28 -6.75
CA HIS A 101 -10.96 -2.62 -7.05
C HIS A 101 -12.08 -3.67 -7.01
N GLY A 102 -12.98 -3.62 -6.01
CA GLY A 102 -14.15 -4.49 -5.95
C GLY A 102 -15.09 -4.32 -7.14
N SER A 103 -15.28 -3.08 -7.63
CA SER A 103 -16.04 -2.80 -8.84
C SER A 103 -15.40 -3.34 -10.12
N THR A 104 -14.06 -3.31 -10.21
CA THR A 104 -13.31 -3.91 -11.33
C THR A 104 -13.33 -5.43 -11.30
N GLU A 105 -13.20 -6.05 -10.13
CA GLU A 105 -13.34 -7.50 -9.99
C GLU A 105 -14.76 -7.97 -10.34
N LYS A 106 -15.78 -7.17 -9.97
CA LYS A 106 -17.15 -7.44 -10.41
C LYS A 106 -17.29 -7.39 -11.95
N HIS A 107 -16.64 -6.44 -12.62
CA HIS A 107 -16.66 -6.38 -14.08
C HIS A 107 -16.05 -7.65 -14.72
N LYS A 108 -14.97 -8.17 -14.14
CA LYS A 108 -14.37 -9.45 -14.56
C LYS A 108 -15.32 -10.63 -14.34
N GLN A 109 -16.05 -10.66 -13.23
CA GLN A 109 -17.06 -11.69 -12.95
C GLN A 109 -18.19 -11.71 -13.99
N GLU A 110 -18.58 -10.56 -14.52
CA GLU A 110 -19.65 -10.43 -15.51
C GLU A 110 -19.16 -10.70 -16.94
N THR A 111 -17.88 -10.43 -17.23
CA THR A 111 -17.35 -10.39 -18.61
C THR A 111 -16.47 -11.59 -18.95
N ASP A 112 -15.68 -12.10 -18.00
CA ASP A 112 -14.67 -13.12 -18.23
C ASP A 112 -15.16 -14.53 -17.85
N LEU A 113 -15.37 -15.37 -18.87
CA LEU A 113 -15.76 -16.78 -18.74
C LEU A 113 -14.80 -17.63 -17.89
N ARG A 114 -13.53 -17.21 -17.77
CA ARG A 114 -12.50 -17.92 -16.99
C ARG A 114 -12.52 -17.55 -15.52
N HIS A 115 -13.30 -16.54 -15.15
CA HIS A 115 -13.38 -16.09 -13.78
C HIS A 115 -14.04 -17.18 -12.91
N PRO A 116 -13.48 -17.59 -11.75
CA PRO A 116 -14.02 -18.67 -10.92
C PRO A 116 -15.46 -18.44 -10.43
N LEU A 117 -15.87 -17.18 -10.38
CA LEU A 117 -17.20 -16.71 -9.98
C LEU A 117 -17.98 -16.10 -11.17
N PHE A 118 -17.71 -16.55 -12.40
CA PHE A 118 -18.44 -16.09 -13.58
C PHE A 118 -19.94 -16.37 -13.43
N ASP A 119 -20.76 -15.37 -13.74
CA ASP A 119 -22.24 -15.38 -13.60
C ASP A 119 -22.78 -15.62 -12.17
N TYR A 120 -21.92 -15.48 -11.16
CA TYR A 120 -22.35 -15.61 -9.77
C TYR A 120 -23.00 -14.30 -9.27
N SER A 121 -24.27 -14.38 -8.89
CA SER A 121 -25.04 -13.23 -8.40
C SER A 121 -25.00 -13.13 -6.87
N TYR A 122 -24.44 -12.03 -6.35
CA TYR A 122 -24.46 -11.71 -4.93
C TYR A 122 -25.74 -10.96 -4.56
N PRO A 123 -26.28 -11.13 -3.35
CA PRO A 123 -27.48 -10.43 -2.89
C PRO A 123 -27.32 -8.90 -2.82
N ARG A 124 -26.10 -8.37 -2.92
CA ARG A 124 -25.85 -6.93 -2.93
C ARG A 124 -25.23 -6.50 -4.25
N VAL A 125 -25.97 -5.66 -4.97
CA VAL A 125 -25.55 -5.08 -6.25
C VAL A 125 -24.44 -4.05 -6.00
N VAL A 126 -23.25 -4.34 -6.53
CA VAL A 126 -22.14 -3.37 -6.65
C VAL A 126 -22.14 -2.81 -8.07
N LYS A 127 -21.72 -1.56 -8.28
CA LYS A 127 -21.54 -1.05 -9.65
C LYS A 127 -20.32 -1.72 -10.30
N SER A 128 -20.51 -2.22 -11.51
CA SER A 128 -19.45 -2.79 -12.34
C SER A 128 -18.67 -1.63 -12.97
N VAL A 129 -17.34 -1.66 -12.92
CA VAL A 129 -16.47 -0.62 -13.49
C VAL A 129 -15.42 -1.29 -14.35
N GLN A 130 -15.33 -0.89 -15.62
CA GLN A 130 -14.33 -1.40 -16.54
C GLN A 130 -12.91 -1.04 -16.05
N PRO A 131 -11.92 -1.92 -16.22
CA PRO A 131 -10.57 -1.73 -15.67
C PRO A 131 -9.84 -0.50 -16.24
N ASP A 132 -10.13 -0.12 -17.49
CA ASP A 132 -9.61 1.07 -18.16
C ASP A 132 -10.11 2.37 -17.50
N GLN A 133 -11.35 2.38 -17.00
CA GLN A 133 -11.99 3.51 -16.34
C GLN A 133 -11.72 3.56 -14.83
N ALA A 134 -11.06 2.56 -14.26
CA ALA A 134 -10.86 2.42 -12.81
C ALA A 134 -10.12 3.63 -12.20
N ALA A 135 -9.13 4.21 -12.91
CA ALA A 135 -8.41 5.38 -12.43
C ALA A 135 -9.31 6.62 -12.37
N SER A 136 -10.08 6.89 -13.42
CA SER A 136 -11.04 8.00 -13.48
C SER A 136 -12.13 7.87 -12.42
N HIS A 137 -12.69 6.66 -12.28
CA HIS A 137 -13.71 6.35 -11.27
C HIS A 137 -13.17 6.57 -9.84
N ARG A 138 -11.92 6.17 -9.58
CA ARG A 138 -11.25 6.42 -8.29
C ARG A 138 -11.08 7.92 -8.02
N LEU A 139 -10.70 8.71 -9.03
CA LEU A 139 -10.56 10.16 -8.88
C LEU A 139 -11.91 10.84 -8.64
N GLU A 140 -12.97 10.41 -9.31
CA GLU A 140 -14.32 10.91 -9.08
C GLU A 140 -14.80 10.64 -7.65
N LEU A 141 -14.63 9.40 -7.18
CA LEU A 141 -14.94 9.04 -5.79
C LEU A 141 -14.09 9.81 -4.78
N TRP A 142 -12.82 10.09 -5.11
CA TRP A 142 -11.96 10.88 -4.23
C TRP A 142 -12.41 12.34 -4.14
N ASN A 143 -12.78 12.95 -5.27
CA ASN A 143 -13.32 14.31 -5.27
C ASN A 143 -14.63 14.42 -4.47
N THR A 144 -15.53 13.44 -4.58
CA THR A 144 -16.80 13.45 -3.84
C THR A 144 -16.65 13.14 -2.35
N TRP A 145 -15.65 12.33 -1.98
CA TRP A 145 -15.33 12.02 -0.58
C TRP A 145 -14.70 13.20 0.16
N ASP A 146 -13.95 14.02 -0.56
CA ASP A 146 -13.25 15.17 0.00
C ASP A 146 -14.16 16.40 0.08
N ASN A 147 -14.81 16.59 1.23
CA ASN A 147 -15.67 17.76 1.48
C ASN A 147 -14.88 19.06 1.75
N THR A 148 -13.56 19.09 1.57
CA THR A 148 -12.75 20.30 1.86
C THR A 148 -12.90 21.36 0.77
N THR A 149 -13.61 22.45 1.07
CA THR A 149 -13.87 23.58 0.15
C THR A 149 -12.69 24.55 -0.02
N ASN A 150 -11.51 24.23 0.52
CA ASN A 150 -10.40 25.19 0.55
C ASN A 150 -9.61 25.14 -0.77
N GLU A 151 -9.79 26.18 -1.60
CA GLU A 151 -9.15 26.37 -2.91
C GLU A 151 -7.62 26.49 -2.86
N ALA A 152 -7.04 26.82 -1.70
CA ALA A 152 -5.58 26.88 -1.53
C ALA A 152 -4.94 25.48 -1.48
N ILE A 153 -5.74 24.42 -1.38
CA ILE A 153 -5.25 23.05 -1.34
C ILE A 153 -5.39 22.44 -2.74
N GLN A 154 -4.31 21.84 -3.25
CA GLN A 154 -4.31 21.26 -4.60
C GLN A 154 -5.43 20.23 -4.78
N PRO A 155 -6.06 20.15 -5.97
CA PRO A 155 -7.09 19.15 -6.20
C PRO A 155 -6.53 17.73 -6.04
N PRO A 156 -7.37 16.76 -5.63
CA PRO A 156 -7.00 15.35 -5.59
C PRO A 156 -6.37 14.90 -6.92
N LYS A 157 -5.07 14.61 -6.88
CA LYS A 157 -4.31 14.15 -8.05
C LYS A 157 -3.55 12.90 -7.67
N GLU A 158 -3.80 11.82 -8.39
CA GLU A 158 -3.08 10.57 -8.18
C GLU A 158 -1.66 10.70 -8.73
N GLN A 159 -0.66 10.49 -7.87
CA GLN A 159 0.77 10.55 -8.17
C GLN A 159 1.42 9.24 -7.73
N LEU A 160 1.01 8.13 -8.32
CA LEU A 160 1.68 6.85 -8.09
C LEU A 160 3.04 6.83 -8.81
N PRO A 161 4.07 6.21 -8.21
CA PRO A 161 5.34 6.00 -8.90
C PRO A 161 5.08 5.21 -10.19
N PRO A 162 5.68 5.60 -11.33
CA PRO A 162 5.45 4.92 -12.60
C PRO A 162 5.94 3.47 -12.49
N GLY A 163 5.01 2.51 -12.44
CA GLY A 163 5.32 1.08 -12.36
C GLY A 163 5.90 0.47 -13.65
N ARG A 164 6.31 1.31 -14.61
CA ARG A 164 6.63 0.92 -16.00
C ARG A 164 8.13 0.79 -16.31
N GLU A 165 9.00 0.84 -15.29
CA GLU A 165 10.47 0.77 -15.45
C GLU A 165 11.12 -0.41 -14.70
N LEU A 166 10.35 -1.26 -13.99
CA LEU A 166 10.94 -2.40 -13.28
C LEU A 166 11.04 -3.67 -14.14
N GLN A 167 10.35 -3.76 -15.28
CA GLN A 167 10.45 -4.94 -16.15
C GLN A 167 11.75 -4.99 -16.98
N SER A 168 12.35 -3.84 -17.31
CA SER A 168 13.61 -3.80 -18.07
C SER A 168 14.84 -4.17 -17.22
N ILE A 169 14.76 -4.00 -15.90
CA ILE A 169 15.85 -4.30 -14.96
C ILE A 169 15.90 -5.81 -14.67
N PHE A 170 14.74 -6.48 -14.54
CA PHE A 170 14.68 -7.93 -14.32
C PHE A 170 14.83 -8.78 -15.60
N SER A 171 14.72 -8.18 -16.79
CA SER A 171 14.92 -8.88 -18.07
C SER A 171 16.38 -8.91 -18.52
N ASN A 172 17.28 -8.13 -17.92
CA ASN A 172 18.68 -7.97 -18.39
C ASN A 172 19.73 -8.31 -17.34
N GLN A 173 19.36 -8.97 -16.23
CA GLN A 173 20.35 -9.60 -15.35
C GLN A 173 20.28 -11.11 -15.54
N ASP A 174 21.20 -11.62 -16.36
CA ASP A 174 21.65 -13.01 -16.30
C ASP A 174 22.19 -13.27 -14.89
N PHE A 175 21.31 -13.68 -13.97
CA PHE A 175 21.68 -14.14 -12.64
C PHE A 175 22.31 -15.53 -12.77
N GLN A 176 23.59 -15.55 -13.08
CA GLN A 176 24.44 -16.72 -12.87
C GLN A 176 24.74 -16.80 -11.37
N TYR A 177 23.95 -17.59 -10.64
CA TYR A 177 24.17 -17.83 -9.21
C TYR A 177 25.51 -18.55 -9.01
N PRO A 178 26.45 -18.06 -8.18
CA PRO A 178 27.61 -18.84 -7.81
C PRO A 178 27.17 -19.90 -6.78
N THR A 179 27.29 -21.17 -7.15
CA THR A 179 27.17 -22.28 -6.20
C THR A 179 28.32 -22.23 -5.20
N VAL A 180 27.98 -22.09 -3.92
CA VAL A 180 28.93 -22.14 -2.80
C VAL A 180 29.40 -23.59 -2.62
N SER A 181 30.55 -23.92 -3.21
CA SER A 181 31.40 -25.04 -2.78
C SER A 181 32.85 -24.63 -2.98
N ASP A 182 33.45 -24.05 -1.95
CA ASP A 182 34.63 -24.62 -1.29
C ASP A 182 35.27 -23.62 -0.33
N ARG A 183 35.43 -24.08 0.91
CA ARG A 183 36.37 -23.48 1.86
C ARG A 183 37.78 -23.75 1.36
N ALA A 184 38.62 -22.73 1.33
CA ALA A 184 39.88 -22.65 2.08
C ALA A 184 40.91 -21.74 1.38
N HIS A 185 41.76 -21.18 2.23
CA HIS A 185 43.04 -20.49 1.99
C HIS A 185 43.00 -18.98 1.75
N ASP A 186 43.50 -18.30 2.79
CA ASP A 186 44.40 -17.13 2.79
C ASP A 186 44.55 -16.37 1.48
N ASP A 187 44.26 -15.06 1.51
CA ASP A 187 45.38 -14.11 1.58
C ASP A 187 44.95 -12.68 1.93
N LYS A 188 45.85 -12.05 2.67
CA LYS A 188 45.76 -10.74 3.30
C LYS A 188 45.63 -9.62 2.26
N ILE A 189 44.63 -8.75 2.40
CA ILE A 189 44.71 -7.38 1.86
C ILE A 189 44.38 -6.39 2.98
N LYS A 190 45.43 -5.71 3.43
CA LYS A 190 45.43 -4.62 4.39
C LYS A 190 44.83 -3.37 3.73
N TRP A 191 43.91 -2.70 4.41
CA TRP A 191 43.66 -1.29 4.17
C TRP A 191 44.32 -0.48 5.30
N ILE A 192 45.28 0.33 4.87
CA ILE A 192 45.99 1.34 5.67
C ILE A 192 45.01 2.48 5.95
N PHE A 193 45.13 3.05 7.16
CA PHE A 193 44.32 4.12 7.76
C PHE A 193 43.97 5.29 6.83
#